data_AF-A0A6V8CNC5-F1
#
_entry.id   AF-A0A6V8CNC5-F1
#
_cell.length_a   1.000
_cell.length_b   1.000
_cell.length_c   1.000
_cell.angle_alpha   90.00
_cell.angle_beta   90.00
_cell.angle_gamma   90.00
#
_symmetry.space_group_name_H-M   'P 1'
#
loop_
_entity.id
_entity.type
_entity.pdbx_description
1 polymer ?
#
loop_
_entity_poly.entity_id
_entity_poly.type
_entity_poly.pdbx_seq_one_letter_code
_entity_poly.pdbx_strand_id
1 'polypeptide(L)'
;RNHVLHEIPPFRIFQGDVFDLKEGDIQADAWYDRAAMIAIPRESREAYVDQLRNLTKPDAVGLLITFSYPQEEMDGPPFSLSDDDVQHLFSDGFVVECLEQIDLGDEKERGLSRVTSSVFQIKRISDA
;
A
#
# COMPACT_ATOMS: atom_id res chain seq x y z
N ARG A 1 17.73 9.71 -13.82
CA ARG A 1 16.91 9.29 -12.65
C ARG A 1 16.15 10.53 -12.21
N ASN A 2 14.84 10.43 -11.96
CA ASN A 2 13.98 11.58 -11.61
C ASN A 2 13.77 11.72 -10.10
N HIS A 3 14.80 11.42 -9.30
CA HIS A 3 14.72 11.51 -7.84
C HIS A 3 16.03 12.06 -7.27
N VAL A 4 15.94 12.65 -6.08
CA VAL A 4 17.08 13.05 -5.25
C VAL A 4 17.20 12.06 -4.09
N LEU A 5 18.41 11.58 -3.84
CA LEU A 5 18.68 10.64 -2.75
C LEU A 5 19.39 11.37 -1.60
N HIS A 6 18.74 11.36 -0.43
CA HIS A 6 19.31 11.86 0.83
C HIS A 6 19.72 10.68 1.70
N GLU A 7 20.92 10.70 2.27
CA GLU A 7 21.46 9.57 3.04
C GLU A 7 22.03 10.02 4.37
N ILE A 8 21.57 9.36 5.44
CA ILE A 8 22.17 9.39 6.76
C ILE A 8 22.02 7.99 7.37
N PRO A 9 23.07 7.17 7.45
CA PRO A 9 22.95 5.80 7.92
C PRO A 9 22.20 5.69 9.26
N PRO A 10 21.26 4.73 9.39
CA PRO A 10 20.93 3.66 8.43
C PRO A 10 19.90 4.04 7.35
N PHE A 11 19.51 5.32 7.25
CA PHE A 11 18.40 5.79 6.43
C PHE A 11 18.82 6.30 5.06
N ARG A 12 18.00 5.99 4.07
CA ARG A 12 18.03 6.55 2.72
C ARG A 12 16.62 7.04 2.39
N ILE A 13 16.51 8.28 1.92
CA ILE A 13 15.23 8.89 1.55
C ILE A 13 15.30 9.26 0.07
N PHE A 14 14.43 8.63 -0.71
CA PHE A 14 14.22 8.97 -2.11
C PHE A 14 13.16 10.06 -2.19
N GLN A 15 13.56 11.26 -2.57
CA GLN A 15 12.66 12.38 -2.84
C GLN A 15 12.34 12.40 -4.35
N GLY A 16 11.13 11.97 -4.70
CA GLY A 16 10.65 11.91 -6.07
C GLY A 16 9.31 11.17 -6.14
N ASP A 17 8.89 10.85 -7.36
CA ASP A 17 7.74 9.97 -7.58
C ASP A 17 8.16 8.50 -7.38
N VAL A 18 7.38 7.73 -6.61
CA VAL A 18 7.63 6.29 -6.39
C VAL A 18 7.55 5.51 -7.71
N PHE A 19 6.70 5.93 -8.65
CA PHE A 19 6.55 5.30 -9.96
C PHE A 19 7.77 5.51 -10.87
N ASP A 20 8.62 6.50 -10.57
CA ASP A 20 9.86 6.77 -11.31
C ASP A 20 11.06 5.94 -10.81
N LEU A 21 10.92 5.21 -9.70
CA LEU A 21 11.94 4.29 -9.21
C LEU A 21 12.05 3.06 -10.12
N LYS A 22 13.27 2.57 -10.31
CA LYS A 22 13.54 1.40 -11.16
C LYS A 22 13.98 0.20 -10.34
N GLU A 23 13.87 -0.98 -10.95
CA GLU A 23 14.52 -2.19 -10.44
C GLU A 23 16.00 -1.89 -10.13
N GLY A 24 16.46 -2.33 -8.95
CA GLY A 24 17.82 -2.07 -8.48
C GLY A 24 18.06 -0.71 -7.80
N ASP A 25 17.13 0.25 -7.87
CA ASP A 25 17.19 1.44 -7.00
C ASP A 25 16.90 1.02 -5.54
N ILE A 26 15.91 0.14 -5.36
CA ILE A 26 15.54 -0.52 -4.11
C ILE A 26 15.26 -1.99 -4.42
N GLN A 27 15.70 -2.88 -3.52
CA GLN A 27 15.37 -4.31 -3.52
C GLN A 27 15.12 -4.73 -2.07
N ALA A 28 13.94 -4.41 -1.55
CA ALA A 28 13.61 -4.58 -0.15
C ALA A 28 13.17 -6.01 0.17
N ASP A 29 13.56 -6.50 1.35
CA ASP A 29 13.09 -7.78 1.92
C ASP A 29 11.71 -7.63 2.59
N ALA A 30 11.31 -6.40 2.92
CA ALA A 30 10.01 -6.10 3.52
C ALA A 30 9.56 -4.67 3.20
N TRP A 31 8.25 -4.43 3.24
CA TRP A 31 7.67 -3.09 3.11
C TRP A 31 6.56 -2.84 4.14
N TYR A 32 6.36 -1.57 4.46
CA TYR A 32 5.31 -1.11 5.36
C TYR A 32 4.50 -0.03 4.66
N ASP A 33 3.21 -0.29 4.48
CA ASP A 33 2.28 0.63 3.86
C ASP A 33 1.22 1.06 4.87
N ARG A 34 1.39 2.28 5.36
CA ARG A 34 0.38 3.01 6.12
C ARG A 34 0.21 4.36 5.46
N ALA A 35 -1.03 4.67 5.08
CA ALA A 35 -1.37 5.92 4.42
C ALA A 35 -0.67 6.17 3.06
N ALA A 36 -0.04 5.16 2.44
CA ALA A 36 0.55 5.29 1.10
C ALA A 36 -0.45 4.83 0.03
N MET A 37 -0.85 3.56 0.02
CA MET A 37 -1.80 3.04 -1.00
C MET A 37 -3.15 3.79 -0.98
N ILE A 38 -3.65 4.13 0.21
CA ILE A 38 -4.90 4.91 0.35
C ILE A 38 -4.75 6.39 -0.07
N ALA A 39 -3.53 6.88 -0.31
CA ALA A 39 -3.29 8.19 -0.91
C ALA A 39 -3.20 8.13 -2.44
N ILE A 40 -3.09 6.93 -3.03
CA ILE A 40 -3.04 6.72 -4.48
C ILE A 40 -4.47 6.65 -5.05
N PRO A 41 -4.78 7.40 -6.13
CA PRO A 41 -6.05 7.30 -6.85
C PRO A 41 -6.34 5.87 -7.29
N ARG A 42 -7.62 5.48 -7.30
CA ARG A 42 -8.03 4.07 -7.51
C ARG A 42 -7.49 3.50 -8.82
N GLU A 43 -7.52 4.29 -9.89
CA GLU A 43 -7.04 3.96 -11.23
C GLU A 43 -5.54 3.68 -11.31
N SER A 44 -4.76 4.16 -10.34
CA SER A 44 -3.30 4.00 -10.28
C SER A 44 -2.85 2.91 -9.30
N ARG A 45 -3.78 2.22 -8.62
CA ARG A 45 -3.44 1.23 -7.59
C ARG A 45 -2.83 -0.04 -8.17
N GLU A 46 -3.25 -0.49 -9.35
CA GLU A 46 -2.62 -1.64 -10.02
C GLU A 46 -1.14 -1.34 -10.32
N ALA A 47 -0.86 -0.17 -10.90
CA ALA A 47 0.52 0.29 -11.13
C ALA A 47 1.33 0.40 -9.83
N TYR A 48 0.69 0.72 -8.71
CA TYR A 48 1.35 0.76 -7.41
C TYR A 48 1.72 -0.64 -6.91
N VAL A 49 0.85 -1.63 -7.09
CA VAL A 49 1.17 -3.04 -6.77
C VAL A 49 2.30 -3.57 -7.65
N ASP A 50 2.29 -3.27 -8.94
CA ASP A 50 3.39 -3.61 -9.85
C ASP A 50 4.70 -2.96 -9.41
N GLN A 51 4.65 -1.72 -8.95
CA GLN A 51 5.83 -1.02 -8.45
C GLN A 51 6.35 -1.62 -7.14
N LEU A 52 5.48 -2.08 -6.24
CA LEU A 52 5.89 -2.86 -5.06
C LEU A 52 6.58 -4.16 -5.48
N ARG A 53 6.06 -4.87 -6.48
CA ARG A 53 6.71 -6.07 -7.02
C ARG A 53 8.10 -5.74 -7.60
N ASN A 54 8.23 -4.65 -8.35
CA ASN A 54 9.48 -4.20 -8.97
C ASN A 54 10.57 -3.81 -7.94
N LEU A 55 10.17 -3.24 -6.79
CA LEU A 55 11.08 -2.71 -5.78
C LEU A 55 11.40 -3.68 -4.62
N THR A 56 10.82 -4.87 -4.64
CA THR A 56 11.00 -5.89 -3.60
C THR A 56 11.71 -7.11 -4.16
N LYS A 57 12.27 -7.94 -3.27
CA LYS A 57 12.83 -9.24 -3.65
C LYS A 57 11.74 -10.31 -3.71
N PRO A 58 11.98 -11.47 -4.35
CA PRO A 58 11.21 -12.68 -4.10
C PRO A 58 11.11 -12.98 -2.60
N ASP A 59 9.99 -13.58 -2.16
CA ASP A 59 9.66 -13.88 -0.75
C ASP A 59 9.53 -12.66 0.18
N ALA A 60 9.65 -11.43 -0.31
CA ALA A 60 9.52 -10.23 0.52
C ALA A 60 8.12 -10.12 1.16
N VAL A 61 8.07 -9.54 2.35
CA VAL A 61 6.85 -9.45 3.17
C VAL A 61 6.41 -8.00 3.39
N GLY A 62 5.17 -7.72 3.01
CA GLY A 62 4.49 -6.47 3.24
C GLY A 62 3.58 -6.48 4.44
N LEU A 63 3.49 -5.34 5.12
CA LEU A 63 2.41 -5.05 6.08
C LEU A 63 1.62 -3.83 5.57
N LEU A 64 0.35 -4.05 5.20
CA LEU A 64 -0.55 -3.03 4.68
C LEU A 64 -1.64 -2.71 5.71
N ILE A 65 -1.88 -1.43 5.98
CA ILE A 65 -2.98 -0.95 6.82
C ILE A 65 -3.99 -0.21 5.96
N THR A 66 -5.22 -0.70 5.91
CA THR A 66 -6.31 -0.11 5.13
C THR A 66 -7.07 0.96 5.89
N PHE A 67 -7.84 1.75 5.15
CA PHE A 67 -8.82 2.68 5.68
C PHE A 67 -10.07 2.55 4.78
N SER A 68 -11.12 1.92 5.28
CA SER A 68 -12.31 1.58 4.51
C SER A 68 -13.53 2.29 5.07
N TYR A 69 -14.30 2.91 4.18
CA TYR A 69 -15.56 3.61 4.42
C TYR A 69 -16.41 3.58 3.13
N PRO A 70 -17.71 3.91 3.16
CA PRO A 70 -18.50 4.06 1.94
C PRO A 70 -17.91 5.16 1.05
N GLN A 71 -17.31 4.81 -0.09
CA GLN A 71 -16.47 5.70 -0.90
C GLN A 71 -17.20 6.97 -1.38
N GLU A 72 -18.52 6.92 -1.51
CA GLU A 72 -19.38 8.05 -1.85
C GLU A 72 -19.47 9.14 -0.77
N GLU A 73 -19.04 8.86 0.47
CA GLU A 73 -19.10 9.81 1.59
C GLU A 73 -17.93 10.81 1.59
N MET A 74 -16.83 10.49 0.90
CA MET A 74 -15.66 11.37 0.82
C MET A 74 -14.82 11.08 -0.43
N ASP A 75 -14.40 12.12 -1.15
CA ASP A 75 -13.62 11.98 -2.39
C ASP A 75 -12.14 11.59 -2.16
N GLY A 76 -11.65 11.61 -0.92
CA GLY A 76 -10.26 11.32 -0.57
C GLY A 76 -9.26 12.45 -0.87
N PRO A 77 -7.96 12.24 -0.60
CA PRO A 77 -7.41 11.15 0.21
C PRO A 77 -7.70 11.32 1.73
N PRO A 78 -7.64 10.24 2.53
CA PRO A 78 -7.43 8.86 2.08
C PRO A 78 -8.65 8.32 1.32
N PHE A 79 -8.43 7.75 0.15
CA PHE A 79 -9.42 6.99 -0.60
C PHE A 79 -9.75 5.71 0.16
N SER A 80 -11.00 5.25 0.09
CA SER A 80 -11.42 3.99 0.68
C SER A 80 -10.66 2.84 0.05
N LEU A 81 -10.22 1.89 0.88
CA LEU A 81 -9.60 0.65 0.46
C LEU A 81 -10.24 -0.49 1.24
N SER A 82 -11.16 -1.18 0.59
CA SER A 82 -11.87 -2.33 1.17
C SER A 82 -10.98 -3.57 1.17
N ASP A 83 -11.34 -4.55 2.00
CA ASP A 83 -10.64 -5.82 2.04
C ASP A 83 -10.75 -6.58 0.71
N ASP A 84 -11.89 -6.48 0.02
CA ASP A 84 -12.08 -7.07 -1.31
C ASP A 84 -11.17 -6.40 -2.37
N ASP A 85 -11.01 -5.07 -2.31
CA ASP A 85 -10.07 -4.36 -3.20
C ASP A 85 -8.63 -4.84 -2.93
N VAL A 86 -8.23 -5.06 -1.66
CA VAL A 86 -6.89 -5.60 -1.34
C VAL A 86 -6.73 -7.01 -1.92
N GLN A 87 -7.68 -7.90 -1.69
CA GLN A 87 -7.64 -9.27 -2.21
C GLN A 87 -7.54 -9.27 -3.75
N HIS A 88 -8.29 -8.38 -4.41
CA HIS A 88 -8.28 -8.26 -5.86
C HIS A 88 -6.94 -7.72 -6.40
N LEU A 89 -6.48 -6.58 -5.86
CA LEU A 89 -5.28 -5.88 -6.33
C LEU A 89 -4.00 -6.71 -6.16
N PHE A 90 -3.94 -7.54 -5.12
CA PHE A 90 -2.79 -8.40 -4.83
C PHE A 90 -3.02 -9.88 -5.23
N SER A 91 -4.08 -10.18 -6.00
CA SER A 91 -4.42 -11.57 -6.38
C SER A 91 -3.39 -12.24 -7.28
N ASP A 92 -2.63 -11.46 -8.06
CA ASP A 92 -1.53 -11.96 -8.88
C ASP A 92 -0.18 -11.74 -8.17
N GLY A 93 0.65 -12.77 -8.10
CA GLY A 93 2.03 -12.69 -7.59
C GLY A 93 2.20 -12.46 -6.08
N PHE A 94 1.11 -12.42 -5.30
CA PHE A 94 1.18 -12.31 -3.84
C PHE A 94 0.22 -13.29 -3.13
N VAL A 95 0.55 -13.61 -1.88
CA VAL A 95 -0.34 -14.26 -0.92
C VAL A 95 -0.79 -13.21 0.08
N VAL A 96 -2.10 -13.08 0.28
CA VAL A 96 -2.70 -12.06 1.15
C VAL A 96 -3.35 -12.73 2.35
N GLU A 97 -2.93 -12.33 3.55
CA GLU A 97 -3.50 -12.79 4.82
C GLU A 97 -3.98 -11.58 5.63
N CYS A 98 -5.27 -11.57 6.01
CA CYS A 98 -5.79 -10.57 6.94
C CYS A 98 -5.40 -10.98 8.37
N LEU A 99 -4.58 -10.18 9.01
CA LEU A 99 -4.10 -10.41 10.38
C LEU A 99 -5.06 -9.87 11.44
N GLU A 100 -5.68 -8.72 11.17
CA GLU A 100 -6.54 -8.01 12.12
C GLU A 100 -7.60 -7.19 11.37
N GLN A 101 -8.80 -7.09 11.93
CA GLN A 101 -9.85 -6.18 11.46
C GLN A 101 -10.38 -5.37 12.65
N ILE A 102 -10.42 -4.06 12.49
CA ILE A 102 -10.77 -3.11 13.53
C ILE A 102 -11.96 -2.28 13.05
N ASP A 103 -13.05 -2.31 13.81
CA ASP A 103 -14.14 -1.36 13.64
C ASP A 103 -13.77 -0.05 14.37
N LEU A 104 -13.66 1.03 13.62
CA LEU A 104 -13.31 2.36 14.15
C LEU A 104 -14.56 3.20 14.45
N GLY A 105 -15.76 2.70 14.14
CA GLY A 105 -17.02 3.42 14.32
C GLY A 105 -17.23 4.50 13.27
N ASP A 106 -17.90 5.60 13.64
CA ASP A 106 -18.07 6.77 12.78
C ASP A 106 -16.89 7.74 12.88
N GLU A 107 -16.66 8.56 11.85
CA GLU A 107 -15.67 9.64 11.89
C GLU A 107 -16.35 10.95 11.45
N LYS A 108 -17.10 11.54 12.38
CA LYS A 108 -17.98 12.69 12.12
C LYS A 108 -17.24 13.92 11.57
N GLU A 109 -15.98 14.13 11.96
CA GLU A 109 -15.16 15.24 11.47
C GLU A 109 -14.95 15.18 9.95
N ARG A 110 -14.99 13.97 9.38
CA ARG A 110 -14.82 13.72 7.95
C ARG A 110 -16.12 13.30 7.26
N GLY A 111 -17.24 13.33 7.98
CA GLY A 111 -18.56 12.97 7.45
C GLY A 111 -18.77 11.48 7.20
N LEU A 112 -17.93 10.61 7.79
CA LEU A 112 -17.97 9.17 7.53
C LEU A 112 -18.89 8.47 8.52
N SER A 113 -19.84 7.69 7.99
CA SER A 113 -20.84 6.97 8.79
C SER A 113 -20.30 5.69 9.43
N ARG A 114 -19.29 5.09 8.80
CA ARG A 114 -18.59 3.91 9.30
C ARG A 114 -17.18 3.86 8.73
N VAL A 115 -16.23 3.49 9.58
CA VAL A 115 -14.84 3.29 9.23
C VAL A 115 -14.37 1.94 9.77
N THR A 116 -13.69 1.17 8.93
CA THR A 116 -12.94 -0.01 9.35
C THR A 116 -11.49 0.09 8.91
N SER A 117 -10.60 -0.51 9.70
CA SER A 117 -9.18 -0.64 9.37
C SER A 117 -8.80 -2.10 9.47
N SER A 118 -8.19 -2.63 8.41
CA SER A 118 -7.68 -3.99 8.39
C SER A 118 -6.16 -3.97 8.26
N VAL A 119 -5.50 -4.95 8.86
CA VAL A 119 -4.06 -5.16 8.77
C VAL A 119 -3.82 -6.43 7.96
N PHE A 120 -3.10 -6.30 6.84
CA PHE A 120 -2.77 -7.42 5.97
C PHE A 120 -1.28 -7.72 5.99
N GLN A 121 -0.94 -9.00 6.07
CA GLN A 121 0.34 -9.50 5.58
C GLN A 121 0.20 -9.80 4.09
N ILE A 122 1.13 -9.29 3.28
CA ILE A 122 1.17 -9.51 1.83
C ILE A 122 2.53 -10.09 1.49
N LYS A 123 2.60 -11.38 1.19
CA LYS A 123 3.86 -12.04 0.85
C LYS A 123 4.01 -12.17 -0.67
N ARG A 124 5.11 -11.66 -1.23
CA ARG A 124 5.41 -11.86 -2.65
C ARG A 124 5.73 -13.35 -2.92
N ILE A 125 5.10 -13.91 -3.94
CA ILE A 125 5.39 -15.27 -4.40
C ILE A 125 6.71 -15.25 -5.18
N SER A 126 7.59 -16.21 -4.92
CA SER A 126 8.83 -16.36 -5.66
C SER A 126 8.55 -16.91 -7.06
N ASP A 127 9.23 -16.35 -8.06
CA ASP A 127 9.23 -16.91 -9.41
C ASP A 127 9.87 -18.31 -9.33
N ALA A 128 9.17 -19.32 -9.88
CA ALA A 128 9.58 -20.72 -9.83
C ALA A 128 10.86 -21.01 -10.64
#